data_AF-A0A956T3D0-F1
#
_entry.id   AF-A0A956T3D0-F1
#
_cell.length_a   1.000
_cell.length_b   1.000
_cell.length_c   1.000
_cell.angle_alpha   90.00
_cell.angle_beta   90.00
_cell.angle_gamma   90.00
#
_symmetry.space_group_name_H-M   'P 1'
#
loop_
_entity.id
_entity.type
_entity.pdbx_description
1 polymer ?
#
loop_
_entity_poly.entity_id
_entity_poly.type
_entity_poly.pdbx_seq_one_letter_code
_entity_poly.pdbx_strand_id
1 'polypeptide(L)' 'MQENHQLPRVVVTGMGVISALGVGLDKFWDGLRAGQSGIRKIESFDTSAFTTQ' A
#
# COMPACT_ATOMS: atom_id res chain seq x y z
N MET A 1 -17.72 -10.64 -39.42
CA MET A 1 -16.84 -11.48 -38.60
C MET A 1 -16.42 -10.65 -37.39
N GLN A 2 -16.97 -10.89 -36.21
CA GLN A 2 -16.49 -10.25 -34.97
C GLN A 2 -15.61 -11.28 -34.25
N GLU A 3 -14.31 -10.98 -34.10
CA GLU A 3 -13.43 -11.79 -33.25
C GLU A 3 -13.71 -11.47 -31.78
N ASN A 4 -14.32 -12.42 -31.07
CA ASN A 4 -14.38 -12.40 -29.62
C ASN A 4 -12.98 -12.63 -29.04
N HIS A 5 -12.27 -11.56 -28.73
CA HIS A 5 -11.03 -11.63 -27.94
C HIS A 5 -11.39 -11.90 -26.47
N GLN A 6 -11.66 -13.17 -26.14
CA GLN A 6 -11.74 -13.61 -24.74
C GLN A 6 -10.32 -13.79 -24.19
N LEU A 7 -9.83 -12.78 -23.47
CA LEU A 7 -8.58 -12.91 -22.74
C LEU A 7 -8.73 -13.98 -21.63
N PRO A 8 -7.69 -14.79 -21.37
CA PRO A 8 -7.70 -15.74 -20.27
C PRO A 8 -7.98 -15.04 -18.93
N ARG A 9 -8.81 -15.67 -18.09
CA ARG A 9 -9.07 -15.17 -16.73
C ARG A 9 -7.83 -15.37 -15.87
N VAL A 10 -7.21 -14.26 -15.46
CA VAL A 10 -6.09 -14.25 -14.51
C VAL A 10 -6.64 -13.90 -13.13
N VAL A 11 -6.18 -14.62 -12.10
CA VAL A 11 -6.56 -14.38 -10.70
C VAL A 11 -5.32 -14.25 -9.84
N VAL A 12 -5.43 -13.46 -8.77
CA VAL A 12 -4.40 -13.34 -7.73
C VAL A 12 -4.66 -14.43 -6.69
N THR A 13 -3.71 -15.34 -6.52
CA THR A 13 -3.84 -16.50 -5.61
C THR A 13 -3.19 -16.27 -4.24
N GLY A 14 -2.42 -15.21 -4.09
CA GLY A 14 -1.77 -14.85 -2.83
C GLY A 14 -1.24 -13.43 -2.87
N MET A 15 -1.21 -12.78 -1.71
CA MET A 15 -0.69 -11.43 -1.54
C MET A 15 0.04 -11.31 -0.20
N GLY A 16 1.07 -10.46 -0.16
CA GLY A 16 1.77 -10.07 1.05
C GLY A 16 2.05 -8.57 0.99
N VAL A 17 1.99 -7.90 2.13
CA VAL A 17 2.09 -6.43 2.19
C VAL A 17 3.04 -6.00 3.31
N ILE A 18 3.93 -5.07 2.97
CA ILE A 18 4.69 -4.26 3.91
C ILE A 18 4.42 -2.82 3.52
N SER A 19 3.85 -2.04 4.43
CA SER A 19 3.44 -0.66 4.17
C SER A 19 3.60 0.22 5.40
N ALA A 20 3.42 1.52 5.24
CA ALA A 20 3.37 2.45 6.36
C ALA A 20 2.17 2.21 7.31
N LEU A 21 1.16 1.43 6.89
CA LEU A 21 0.01 1.03 7.71
C LEU A 21 0.24 -0.29 8.45
N GLY A 22 1.40 -0.93 8.24
CA GLY A 22 1.79 -2.17 8.92
C GLY A 22 2.22 -3.28 7.96
N VAL A 23 2.61 -4.38 8.58
CA VAL A 23 3.05 -5.62 7.92
C VAL A 23 1.91 -6.63 7.96
N GLY A 24 1.62 -7.26 6.83
CA GLY A 24 0.53 -8.21 6.66
C GLY A 24 -0.73 -7.57 6.08
N LEU A 25 -1.57 -8.43 5.50
CA LEU A 25 -2.82 -8.01 4.85
C LEU A 25 -3.81 -7.39 5.83
N ASP A 26 -3.97 -7.99 7.01
CA ASP A 26 -4.96 -7.54 8.00
C ASP A 26 -4.68 -6.09 8.44
N LYS A 27 -3.44 -5.81 8.87
CA LYS A 27 -3.04 -4.45 9.30
C LYS A 27 -3.18 -3.42 8.19
N PHE A 28 -2.75 -3.77 6.99
CA PHE A 28 -2.87 -2.90 5.83
C PHE A 28 -4.34 -2.57 5.53
N TRP A 29 -5.20 -3.59 5.53
CA TRP A 29 -6.60 -3.47 5.16
C TRP A 29 -7.42 -2.71 6.21
N ASP A 30 -7.19 -2.99 7.50
CA ASP A 30 -7.84 -2.28 8.60
C ASP A 30 -7.42 -0.81 8.62
N GLY A 31 -6.13 -0.52 8.42
CA GLY A 31 -5.61 0.85 8.33
C GLY A 31 -6.22 1.63 7.18
N LEU A 32 -6.30 1.01 5.99
CA LEU A 32 -6.95 1.61 4.82
C LEU A 32 -8.43 1.90 5.07
N ARG A 33 -9.18 0.92 5.58
CA ARG A 33 -10.62 1.06 5.85
C ARG A 33 -10.91 2.13 6.90
N ALA A 34 -10.04 2.27 7.89
CA ALA A 34 -10.14 3.31 8.90
C ALA A 34 -9.68 4.69 8.42
N GLY A 35 -9.19 4.83 7.18
CA GLY A 35 -8.69 6.10 6.64
C GLY A 35 -7.42 6.58 7.34
N GLN A 36 -6.62 5.67 7.90
CA GLN A 36 -5.40 6.02 8.62
C GLN A 36 -4.34 6.55 7.66
N SER A 37 -3.66 7.62 8.07
CA SER A 37 -2.48 8.11 7.35
C SER A 37 -1.21 7.50 7.96
N GLY A 38 -0.34 6.96 7.11
CA GLY A 38 0.99 6.49 7.51
C GLY A 38 2.05 7.60 7.58
N ILE A 39 1.70 8.82 7.17
CA ILE A 39 2.62 9.97 7.12
C ILE A 39 2.90 10.45 8.54
N ARG A 40 4.18 10.57 8.85
CA ARG A 40 4.71 11.01 10.15
C ARG A 40 6.07 11.65 9.94
N LYS A 41 6.55 12.38 10.94
CA LYS A 41 7.88 12.99 10.91
C LYS A 41 8.96 11.92 10.80
N ILE A 42 10.06 12.27 10.15
CA ILE A 42 11.26 11.45 10.10
C ILE A 42 11.89 11.38 11.51
N GLU A 43 12.13 10.17 12.00
CA GLU A 43 12.75 9.91 13.31
C GLU A 43 14.11 9.22 13.19
N SER A 44 14.52 8.84 11.97
CA SER A 44 15.76 8.10 11.73
C SER A 44 17.01 8.98 11.77
N PHE A 45 16.88 10.30 11.63
CA PHE A 45 17.96 11.28 11.75
C PHE A 45 17.41 12.68 12.07
N ASP A 46 18.27 13.60 12.49
CA ASP A 46 17.89 14.99 12.76
C ASP A 46 17.56 15.73 11.46
N THR A 47 16.28 16.07 11.28
CA THR A 47 15.78 16.81 10.12
C THR A 47 15.59 18.31 10.38
N SER A 48 16.09 18.85 11.50
CA SER A 48 15.88 20.25 11.90
C SER A 48 16.36 21.28 10.88
N ALA A 49 17.42 20.96 10.12
CA ALA A 49 17.99 21.83 9.10
C ALA A 49 17.22 21.84 7.76
N PHE A 50 16.24 20.96 7.58
CA PHE A 50 15.49 20.81 6.32
C PHE A 50 14.15 21.54 6.40
N THR A 51 13.73 22.12 5.26
CA THR A 51 12.49 22.89 5.13
C THR A 51 11.22 22.02 5.12
N THR A 52 11.36 20.70 5.09
CA THR A 52 10.27 19.72 5.14
C THR A 52 10.77 18.49 5.89
N GLN A 53 9.87 17.84 6.63
CA GLN A 53 10.17 16.77 7.59
C GLN A 53 9.10 15.69 7.58
#